data_AF-A0A9X6AHU1-F1
#
_entry.id   AF-A0A9X6AHU1-F1
#
_cell.length_a   1.000
_cell.length_b   1.000
_cell.length_c   1.000
_cell.angle_alpha   90.00
_cell.angle_beta   90.00
_cell.angle_gamma   90.00
#
_symmetry.space_group_name_H-M   'P 1'
#
loop_
_entity.id
_entity.type
_entity.pdbx_description
1 polymer ?
#
loop_
_entity_poly.entity_id
_entity_poly.type
_entity_poly.pdbx_seq_one_letter_code
_entity_poly.pdbx_strand_id
1 'polypeptide(L)'
;MSAIRLLVLGAVRQHGRAHGYQVRNDLEYWGAHEWSNAKPGSIYHALKQMAKQGLLLAHEIAPSTAGGPPRTEYEITDQGTEEYFTLLRRSLTAYDQKPDILSAALGFMVDLGRAETLELLRERVRAIEEWRKSVTGYYTPEDGPGQLGHIGEIMNFWVHSADSGALWTRGLIERIQGGAYTFAGEGEPFVGVLVDGEENPYATRTPHPGDQE
;
A
#
# COMPACT_ATOMS: atom_id res chain seq x y z
N MET A 1 9.17 2.86 -6.79
CA MET A 1 8.24 3.23 -5.69
C MET A 1 8.27 2.12 -4.65
N SER A 2 8.09 2.42 -3.36
CA SER A 2 8.08 1.43 -2.27
C SER A 2 6.73 1.48 -1.56
N ALA A 3 6.21 0.32 -1.14
CA ALA A 3 4.95 0.22 -0.39
C ALA A 3 4.97 1.07 0.88
N ILE A 4 6.15 1.25 1.49
CA ILE A 4 6.31 1.95 2.76
C ILE A 4 5.81 3.40 2.71
N ARG A 5 5.95 4.08 1.57
CA ARG A 5 5.53 5.47 1.44
C ARG A 5 4.01 5.59 1.53
N LEU A 6 3.31 4.73 0.81
CA LEU A 6 1.85 4.65 0.85
C LEU A 6 1.36 4.24 2.25
N LEU A 7 1.99 3.23 2.85
CA LEU A 7 1.65 2.75 4.19
C LEU A 7 1.82 3.82 5.28
N VAL A 8 2.95 4.54 5.27
CA VAL A 8 3.23 5.56 6.28
C VAL A 8 2.30 6.77 6.12
N LEU A 9 2.06 7.23 4.88
CA LEU A 9 1.11 8.33 4.66
C LEU A 9 -0.31 7.92 5.05
N GLY A 10 -0.74 6.70 4.71
CA GLY A 10 -2.04 6.16 5.08
C GLY A 10 -2.23 6.05 6.60
N ALA A 11 -1.25 5.52 7.31
CA ALA A 11 -1.27 5.41 8.78
C ALA A 11 -1.38 6.79 9.44
N VAL A 12 -0.52 7.74 9.07
CA VAL A 12 -0.58 9.11 9.64
C VAL A 12 -1.92 9.78 9.33
N ARG A 13 -2.44 9.60 8.11
CA ARG A 13 -3.74 10.15 7.72
C ARG A 13 -4.89 9.59 8.57
N GLN A 14 -4.90 8.28 8.86
CA GLN A 14 -5.95 7.64 9.65
C GLN A 14 -5.99 8.12 11.10
N HIS A 15 -4.83 8.43 11.69
CA HIS A 15 -4.74 9.01 13.03
C HIS A 15 -4.93 10.53 13.07
N GLY A 16 -4.78 11.22 11.92
CA GLY A 16 -4.68 12.68 11.83
C GLY A 16 -3.31 13.18 12.31
N ARG A 17 -2.90 12.80 13.52
CA ARG A 17 -1.57 12.99 14.09
C ARG A 17 -1.05 11.70 14.68
N ALA A 18 0.18 11.31 14.33
CA ALA A 18 0.77 10.08 14.81
C ALA A 18 2.25 10.23 15.17
N HIS A 19 2.65 9.59 16.26
CA HIS A 19 4.04 9.32 16.55
C HIS A 19 4.59 8.20 15.67
N GLY A 20 5.91 8.18 15.46
CA GLY A 20 6.53 7.13 14.65
C GLY A 20 6.29 5.71 15.18
N TYR A 21 6.18 5.57 16.52
CA TYR A 21 5.84 4.31 17.16
C TYR A 21 4.41 3.83 16.87
N GLN A 22 3.42 4.74 16.82
CA GLN A 22 2.04 4.38 16.46
C GLN A 22 1.99 3.85 15.02
N VAL A 23 2.63 4.57 14.09
CA VAL A 23 2.75 4.13 12.69
C VAL A 23 3.43 2.77 12.60
N ARG A 24 4.50 2.53 13.36
CA ARG A 24 5.16 1.22 13.40
C ARG A 24 4.20 0.13 13.88
N ASN A 25 3.47 0.38 14.97
CA ASN A 25 2.53 -0.58 15.53
C ASN A 25 1.40 -0.92 14.55
N ASP A 26 0.86 0.05 13.82
CA ASP A 26 -0.15 -0.21 12.78
C ASP A 26 0.41 -1.11 11.69
N LEU A 27 1.61 -0.81 11.18
CA LEU A 27 2.24 -1.63 10.14
C LEU A 27 2.55 -3.05 10.63
N GLU A 28 2.94 -3.22 11.90
CA GLU A 28 3.10 -4.54 12.52
C GLU A 28 1.75 -5.25 12.65
N TYR A 29 0.70 -4.54 13.06
CA TYR A 29 -0.67 -5.06 13.19
C TYR A 29 -1.25 -5.51 11.83
N TRP A 30 -0.96 -4.79 10.76
CA TRP A 30 -1.32 -5.16 9.38
C TRP A 30 -0.48 -6.33 8.82
N GLY A 31 0.47 -6.86 9.61
CA GLY A 31 1.38 -7.91 9.17
C GLY A 31 2.32 -7.45 8.04
N ALA A 32 2.61 -6.15 7.92
CA ALA A 32 3.40 -5.60 6.81
C ALA A 32 4.81 -6.21 6.71
N HIS A 33 5.32 -6.79 7.80
CA HIS A 33 6.58 -7.53 7.82
C HIS A 33 6.54 -8.85 7.03
N GLU A 34 5.36 -9.46 6.85
CA GLU A 34 5.19 -10.73 6.13
C GLU A 34 5.15 -10.54 4.61
N TRP A 35 4.63 -9.41 4.14
CA TRP A 35 4.34 -9.19 2.72
C TRP A 35 5.06 -7.99 2.10
N SER A 36 5.78 -7.20 2.89
CA SER A 36 6.57 -6.07 2.43
C SER A 36 7.97 -6.04 3.05
N ASN A 37 8.82 -5.15 2.54
CA ASN A 37 10.14 -4.89 3.11
C ASN A 37 10.12 -3.82 4.23
N ALA A 38 8.95 -3.49 4.78
CA ALA A 38 8.81 -2.49 5.84
C ALA A 38 9.43 -2.99 7.15
N LYS A 39 10.63 -2.51 7.45
CA LYS A 39 11.33 -2.72 8.72
C LYS A 39 11.20 -1.49 9.61
N PRO A 40 11.27 -1.59 10.95
CA PRO A 40 11.17 -0.45 11.85
C PRO A 40 12.03 0.75 11.43
N GLY A 41 13.33 0.54 11.16
CA GLY A 41 14.22 1.62 10.72
C GLY A 41 13.81 2.31 9.41
N SER A 42 13.18 1.60 8.48
CA SER A 42 12.69 2.19 7.23
C SER A 42 11.44 3.07 7.44
N ILE A 43 10.63 2.78 8.47
CA ILE A 43 9.43 3.55 8.82
C ILE A 43 9.83 4.90 9.37
N TYR A 44 10.72 4.91 10.37
CA TYR A 44 11.27 6.15 10.95
C TYR A 44 12.00 7.00 9.91
N HIS A 45 12.79 6.36 9.04
CA HIS A 45 13.44 7.07 7.94
C HIS A 45 12.42 7.67 6.96
N ALA A 46 11.35 6.94 6.62
CA ALA A 46 10.30 7.43 5.73
C ALA A 46 9.57 8.64 6.32
N LEU A 47 9.21 8.63 7.60
CA LEU A 47 8.59 9.76 8.30
C LEU A 47 9.47 11.02 8.21
N LYS A 48 10.73 10.90 8.64
CA LYS A 48 11.71 12.00 8.57
C LYS A 48 11.90 12.52 7.14
N GLN A 49 11.98 11.62 6.16
CA GLN A 49 12.16 12.00 4.76
C GLN A 49 10.93 12.69 4.18
N MET A 50 9.73 12.25 4.53
CA MET A 50 8.48 12.86 4.07
C MET A 50 8.22 14.22 4.75
N ALA A 51 8.65 14.38 6.00
CA ALA A 51 8.67 15.69 6.65
C ALA A 51 9.59 16.68 5.93
N LYS A 52 10.82 16.25 5.59
CA LYS A 52 11.75 17.07 4.78
C LYS A 52 11.20 17.43 3.39
N GLN A 53 10.32 16.60 2.83
CA GLN A 53 9.66 16.84 1.54
C GLN A 53 8.41 17.73 1.63
N GLY A 54 8.00 18.13 2.85
CA GLY A 54 6.78 18.92 3.06
C GLY A 54 5.48 18.11 2.99
N LEU A 55 5.56 16.78 2.93
CA LEU A 55 4.39 15.89 2.89
C LEU A 55 3.82 15.61 4.28
N LEU A 56 4.68 15.71 5.30
CA LEU A 56 4.31 15.63 6.70
C LEU A 56 4.79 16.91 7.40
N LEU A 57 4.01 17.39 8.35
CA LEU A 57 4.41 18.41 9.31
C LEU A 57 4.86 17.71 10.59
N ALA A 58 6.11 17.94 10.98
CA ALA A 58 6.66 17.44 12.23
C ALA A 58 6.39 18.44 13.36
N HIS A 59 5.71 17.99 14.41
CA HIS A 59 5.46 18.73 15.63
C HIS A 59 6.42 18.23 16.71
N GLU A 60 7.33 19.08 17.15
CA GLU A 60 8.15 18.79 18.33
C GLU A 60 7.27 18.96 19.57
N ILE A 61 6.94 17.86 20.24
CA ILE A 61 6.20 17.91 21.49
C ILE A 61 7.20 17.99 22.64
N ALA A 62 6.95 18.94 23.54
CA ALA A 62 7.72 19.04 24.77
C ALA A 62 7.69 17.70 25.54
N PRO A 63 8.74 17.37 26.31
CA PRO A 63 8.78 16.18 27.15
C PRO A 63 7.49 16.06 27.98
N SER A 64 6.91 14.88 28.05
CA SER A 64 5.70 14.69 28.86
C SER A 64 5.99 15.10 30.31
N THR A 65 4.97 15.56 31.04
CA THR A 65 5.09 15.85 32.47
C THR A 65 5.48 14.62 33.31
N ALA A 66 5.45 13.43 32.71
CA ALA A 66 5.89 12.16 33.30
C ALA A 66 7.37 11.81 33.00
N GLY A 67 8.14 12.69 32.35
CA GLY A 67 9.60 12.54 32.21
C GLY A 67 10.07 11.66 31.04
N GLY A 68 9.24 11.45 30.02
CA GLY A 68 9.65 10.79 28.78
C GLY A 68 10.42 11.73 27.84
N PRO A 69 11.25 11.20 26.91
CA PRO A 69 11.89 12.04 25.89
C PRO A 69 10.84 12.79 25.06
N PRO A 70 11.18 13.99 24.54
CA PRO A 70 10.30 14.70 23.60
C PRO A 70 10.07 13.81 22.39
N ARG A 71 8.82 13.66 21.98
CA ARG A 71 8.43 12.82 20.83
C ARG A 71 7.99 13.70 19.67
N THR A 72 8.34 13.27 18.47
CA THR A 72 7.88 13.92 17.25
C THR A 72 6.51 13.36 16.86
N GLU A 73 5.52 14.24 16.73
CA GLU A 73 4.25 13.92 16.06
C GLU A 73 4.37 14.29 14.59
N TYR A 74 3.80 13.46 13.72
CA TYR A 74 3.67 13.76 12.31
C TYR A 74 2.19 13.96 11.97
N GLU A 75 1.90 15.02 11.24
CA GLU A 75 0.59 15.33 10.69
C GLU A 75 0.69 15.39 9.16
N ILE A 76 -0.27 14.82 8.45
CA ILE A 76 -0.25 14.87 6.98
C ILE A 76 -0.59 16.28 6.49
N THR A 77 0.17 16.79 5.52
CA THR A 77 -0.14 18.09 4.89
C THR A 77 -1.12 17.92 3.72
N ASP A 78 -1.63 19.02 3.17
CA ASP A 78 -2.42 18.98 1.93
C ASP A 78 -1.63 18.34 0.77
N GLN A 79 -0.35 18.69 0.64
CA GLN A 79 0.56 18.10 -0.34
C GLN A 79 0.78 16.60 -0.07
N GLY A 80 0.90 16.21 1.20
CA GLY A 80 0.98 14.80 1.61
C GLY A 80 -0.28 14.02 1.25
N THR A 81 -1.45 14.64 1.40
CA THR A 81 -2.74 14.05 1.05
C THR A 81 -2.88 13.86 -0.46
N GLU A 82 -2.47 14.84 -1.26
CA GLU A 82 -2.43 14.72 -2.72
C GLU A 82 -1.48 13.60 -3.19
N GLU A 83 -0.27 13.55 -2.61
CA GLU A 83 0.70 12.48 -2.88
C GLU A 83 0.14 11.11 -2.49
N TYR A 84 -0.49 10.99 -1.32
CA TYR A 84 -1.12 9.75 -0.86
C TYR A 84 -2.11 9.21 -1.87
N PHE A 85 -3.08 10.03 -2.31
CA PHE A 85 -4.06 9.60 -3.29
C PHE A 85 -3.46 9.35 -4.68
N THR A 86 -2.42 10.09 -5.07
CA THR A 86 -1.67 9.83 -6.30
C THR A 86 -1.00 8.45 -6.28
N LEU A 87 -0.32 8.12 -5.17
CA LEU A 87 0.30 6.81 -4.96
C LEU A 87 -0.75 5.70 -4.96
N LEU A 88 -1.87 5.89 -4.27
CA LEU A 88 -2.95 4.93 -4.17
C LEU A 88 -3.55 4.60 -5.54
N ARG A 89 -3.95 5.63 -6.31
CA ARG A 89 -4.51 5.47 -7.66
C ARG A 89 -3.57 4.72 -8.58
N ARG A 90 -2.29 5.16 -8.63
CA ARG A 90 -1.27 4.54 -9.48
C ARG A 90 -1.02 3.08 -9.10
N SER A 91 -1.03 2.77 -7.81
CA SER A 91 -0.79 1.41 -7.32
C SER A 91 -1.95 0.45 -7.65
N LEU A 92 -3.18 0.97 -7.78
CA LEU A 92 -4.33 0.19 -8.20
C LEU A 92 -4.35 -0.08 -9.72
N THR A 93 -3.80 0.80 -10.56
CA THR A 93 -3.90 0.70 -12.02
C THR A 93 -2.76 -0.06 -12.71
N ALA A 94 -1.52 0.02 -12.20
CA ALA A 94 -0.35 -0.50 -12.92
C ALA A 94 -0.34 -2.04 -13.07
N TYR A 95 -0.20 -2.56 -14.30
CA TYR A 95 -0.26 -4.01 -14.57
C TYR A 95 0.88 -4.80 -13.91
N ASP A 96 2.08 -4.22 -13.81
CA ASP A 96 3.33 -4.81 -13.30
C ASP A 96 3.61 -4.43 -11.85
N GLN A 97 2.58 -3.95 -11.13
CA GLN A 97 2.77 -3.50 -9.76
C GLN A 97 3.33 -4.62 -8.89
N LYS A 98 4.41 -4.32 -8.15
CA LYS A 98 4.99 -5.26 -7.20
C LYS A 98 3.92 -5.70 -6.18
N PRO A 99 3.91 -6.99 -5.77
CA PRO A 99 2.88 -7.51 -4.87
C PRO A 99 2.73 -6.71 -3.58
N ASP A 100 3.84 -6.26 -2.97
CA ASP A 100 3.84 -5.45 -1.75
C ASP A 100 3.10 -4.12 -1.92
N ILE A 101 3.28 -3.44 -3.05
CA ILE A 101 2.64 -2.15 -3.32
C ILE A 101 1.15 -2.34 -3.64
N LEU A 102 0.78 -3.39 -4.37
CA LEU A 102 -0.63 -3.70 -4.62
C LEU A 102 -1.34 -4.06 -3.31
N SER A 103 -0.72 -4.87 -2.45
CA SER A 103 -1.26 -5.20 -1.12
C SER A 103 -1.50 -3.95 -0.27
N ALA A 104 -0.54 -3.03 -0.24
CA ALA A 104 -0.71 -1.75 0.45
C ALA A 104 -1.89 -0.94 -0.13
N ALA A 105 -2.01 -0.85 -1.45
CA ALA A 105 -3.10 -0.13 -2.11
C ALA A 105 -4.48 -0.75 -1.84
N LEU A 106 -4.57 -2.08 -1.76
CA LEU A 106 -5.81 -2.77 -1.40
C LEU A 106 -6.25 -2.47 0.03
N GLY A 107 -5.30 -2.31 0.97
CA GLY A 107 -5.59 -1.91 2.34
C GLY A 107 -6.22 -0.51 2.45
N PHE A 108 -5.99 0.34 1.45
CA PHE A 108 -6.45 1.74 1.43
C PHE A 108 -7.48 2.05 0.34
N MET A 109 -7.91 1.07 -0.47
CA MET A 109 -8.78 1.32 -1.62
C MET A 109 -10.14 1.96 -1.26
N VAL A 110 -10.57 1.80 -0.01
CA VAL A 110 -11.83 2.35 0.51
C VAL A 110 -11.75 3.84 0.85
N ASP A 111 -10.55 4.41 0.88
CA ASP A 111 -10.35 5.86 1.02
C ASP A 111 -10.75 6.63 -0.25
N LEU A 112 -10.82 5.93 -1.39
CA LEU A 112 -11.36 6.46 -2.65
C LEU A 112 -12.89 6.26 -2.71
N GLY A 113 -13.55 6.94 -3.64
CA GLY A 113 -14.95 6.67 -3.93
C GLY A 113 -15.13 5.32 -4.64
N ARG A 114 -16.23 4.60 -4.38
CA ARG A 114 -16.51 3.29 -5.02
C ARG A 114 -16.42 3.34 -6.54
N ALA A 115 -17.02 4.35 -7.15
CA ALA A 115 -17.05 4.50 -8.61
C ALA A 115 -15.64 4.68 -9.19
N GLU A 116 -14.82 5.50 -8.52
CA GLU A 116 -13.42 5.73 -8.88
C GLU A 116 -12.59 4.44 -8.74
N THR A 117 -12.70 3.73 -7.62
CA THR A 117 -11.99 2.46 -7.42
C THR A 117 -12.37 1.43 -8.50
N LEU A 118 -13.65 1.32 -8.84
CA LEU A 118 -14.12 0.44 -9.91
C LEU A 118 -13.53 0.85 -11.28
N GLU A 119 -13.39 2.14 -11.55
CA GLU A 119 -12.78 2.62 -12.79
C GLU A 119 -11.29 2.28 -12.88
N LEU A 120 -10.53 2.52 -11.80
CA LEU A 120 -9.10 2.20 -11.70
C LEU A 120 -8.84 0.69 -11.85
N LEU A 121 -9.67 -0.15 -11.22
CA LEU A 121 -9.53 -1.60 -11.36
C LEU A 121 -9.89 -2.09 -12.78
N ARG A 122 -10.86 -1.46 -13.46
CA ARG A 122 -11.14 -1.75 -14.87
C ARG A 122 -9.98 -1.31 -15.76
N GLU A 123 -9.35 -0.18 -15.47
CA GLU A 123 -8.14 0.27 -16.14
C GLU A 123 -6.99 -0.73 -15.94
N ARG A 124 -6.81 -1.25 -14.73
CA ARG A 124 -5.86 -2.33 -14.43
C ARG A 124 -6.09 -3.55 -15.32
N VAL A 125 -7.34 -4.02 -15.44
CA VAL A 125 -7.69 -5.16 -16.31
C VAL A 125 -7.29 -4.86 -17.75
N ARG A 126 -7.62 -3.68 -18.28
CA ARG A 126 -7.23 -3.27 -19.64
C ARG A 126 -5.71 -3.28 -19.83
N ALA A 127 -4.96 -2.72 -18.88
CA ALA A 127 -3.50 -2.68 -18.94
C ALA A 127 -2.88 -4.08 -18.91
N ILE A 128 -3.40 -4.99 -18.09
CA ILE A 128 -2.97 -6.39 -18.05
C ILE A 128 -3.25 -7.10 -19.37
N GLU A 129 -4.45 -6.91 -19.93
CA GLU A 129 -4.84 -7.52 -21.21
C GLU A 129 -4.01 -6.99 -22.39
N GLU A 130 -3.70 -5.69 -22.41
CA GLU A 130 -2.86 -5.07 -23.42
C GLU A 130 -1.41 -5.59 -23.33
N TRP A 131 -0.84 -5.65 -22.13
CA TRP A 131 0.47 -6.24 -21.92
C TRP A 131 0.49 -7.72 -22.31
N ARG A 132 -0.52 -8.49 -21.94
CA ARG A 132 -0.64 -9.90 -22.34
C ARG A 132 -0.64 -10.04 -23.86
N LYS A 133 -1.41 -9.22 -24.58
CA LYS A 133 -1.45 -9.22 -26.05
C LYS A 133 -0.10 -8.92 -26.66
N SER A 134 0.67 -7.97 -26.10
CA SER A 134 2.01 -7.67 -26.58
C SER A 134 2.98 -8.83 -26.36
N VAL A 135 2.89 -9.54 -25.23
CA VAL A 135 3.68 -10.77 -24.98
C VAL A 135 3.37 -11.84 -26.02
N THR A 136 2.08 -12.09 -26.29
CA THR A 136 1.68 -13.11 -27.29
C THR A 136 1.96 -12.70 -28.73
N GLY A 137 1.96 -11.41 -29.05
CA GLY A 137 2.12 -10.90 -30.42
C GLY A 137 3.57 -10.65 -30.84
N TYR A 138 4.46 -10.27 -29.91
CA TYR A 138 5.86 -9.95 -30.24
C TYR A 138 6.82 -11.08 -29.90
N TYR A 139 6.54 -11.86 -28.85
CA TYR A 139 7.54 -12.76 -28.27
C TYR A 139 7.25 -14.24 -28.49
N THR A 140 6.02 -14.61 -28.86
CA THR A 140 5.66 -16.03 -29.05
C THR A 140 5.92 -16.45 -30.50
N PRO A 141 6.78 -17.46 -30.76
CA PRO A 141 6.96 -18.02 -32.10
C PRO A 141 5.64 -18.56 -32.67
N GLU A 142 5.51 -18.64 -34.01
CA GLU A 142 4.28 -19.16 -34.67
C GLU A 142 3.91 -20.57 -34.18
N ASP A 143 4.91 -21.41 -33.89
CA ASP A 143 4.74 -22.77 -33.38
C ASP A 143 4.70 -22.86 -31.84
N GLY A 144 4.67 -21.71 -31.14
CA GLY A 144 4.62 -21.60 -29.69
C GLY A 144 5.98 -21.54 -28.98
N PRO A 145 5.97 -21.27 -27.66
CA PRO A 145 7.18 -20.98 -26.89
C PRO A 145 8.10 -22.20 -26.67
N GLY A 146 7.60 -23.43 -26.90
CA GLY A 146 8.34 -24.68 -26.68
C GLY A 146 9.61 -24.83 -27.53
N GLN A 147 9.69 -24.12 -28.66
CA GLN A 147 10.90 -24.11 -29.51
C GLN A 147 12.08 -23.38 -28.87
N LEU A 148 11.84 -22.52 -27.88
CA LEU A 148 12.88 -21.81 -27.14
C LEU A 148 13.42 -22.64 -25.95
N GLY A 149 12.98 -23.90 -25.81
CA GLY A 149 13.33 -24.76 -24.69
C GLY A 149 12.90 -24.14 -23.35
N HIS A 150 13.77 -24.24 -22.33
CA HIS A 150 13.49 -23.68 -21.00
C HIS A 150 13.26 -22.15 -20.98
N ILE A 151 13.71 -21.42 -22.00
CA ILE A 151 13.45 -19.97 -22.11
C ILE A 151 11.97 -19.70 -22.42
N GLY A 152 11.29 -20.63 -23.10
CA GLY A 152 9.84 -20.54 -23.34
C GLY A 152 9.01 -20.52 -22.05
N GLU A 153 9.53 -21.08 -20.95
CA GLU A 153 8.85 -21.05 -19.65
C GLU A 153 8.69 -19.63 -19.09
N ILE A 154 9.57 -18.70 -19.47
CA ILE A 154 9.44 -17.29 -19.09
C ILE A 154 8.16 -16.70 -19.68
N MET A 155 7.85 -17.04 -20.94
CA MET A 155 6.64 -16.58 -21.62
C MET A 155 5.39 -17.24 -21.04
N ASN A 156 5.45 -18.55 -20.77
CA ASN A 156 4.37 -19.25 -20.08
C ASN A 156 4.06 -18.58 -18.73
N PHE A 157 5.09 -18.31 -17.92
CA PHE A 157 4.97 -17.64 -16.64
C PHE A 157 4.32 -16.25 -16.76
N TRP A 158 4.73 -15.44 -17.74
CA TRP A 158 4.15 -14.13 -17.99
C TRP A 158 2.68 -14.17 -18.38
N VAL A 159 2.31 -15.03 -19.34
CA VAL A 159 0.91 -15.19 -19.76
C VAL A 159 0.05 -15.68 -18.59
N HIS A 160 0.53 -16.66 -17.83
CA HIS A 160 -0.21 -17.19 -16.69
C HIS A 160 -0.39 -16.14 -15.57
N SER A 161 0.64 -15.33 -15.34
CA SER A 161 0.60 -14.23 -14.35
C SER A 161 -0.40 -13.16 -14.78
N ALA A 162 -0.44 -12.77 -16.06
CA ALA A 162 -1.46 -11.86 -16.58
C ALA A 162 -2.88 -12.42 -16.47
N ASP A 163 -3.08 -13.67 -16.88
CA ASP A 163 -4.41 -14.30 -16.84
C ASP A 163 -4.94 -14.39 -15.41
N SER A 164 -4.09 -14.81 -14.48
CA SER A 164 -4.42 -14.88 -13.05
C SER A 164 -4.71 -13.49 -12.47
N GLY A 165 -3.87 -12.50 -12.80
CA GLY A 165 -4.03 -11.12 -12.33
C GLY A 165 -5.32 -10.48 -12.83
N ALA A 166 -5.66 -10.66 -14.11
CA ALA A 166 -6.90 -10.17 -14.70
C ALA A 166 -8.12 -10.87 -14.11
N LEU A 167 -8.08 -12.20 -13.95
CA LEU A 167 -9.15 -12.98 -13.33
C LEU A 167 -9.43 -12.50 -11.90
N TRP A 168 -8.40 -12.38 -11.07
CA TRP A 168 -8.54 -11.91 -9.69
C TRP A 168 -9.09 -10.49 -9.62
N THR A 169 -8.61 -9.59 -10.50
CA THR A 169 -9.06 -8.18 -10.52
C THR A 169 -10.54 -8.08 -10.90
N ARG A 170 -11.02 -8.87 -11.88
CA ARG A 170 -12.44 -8.95 -12.22
C ARG A 170 -13.29 -9.48 -11.06
N GLY A 171 -12.82 -10.52 -10.38
CA GLY A 171 -13.51 -11.02 -9.19
C GLY A 171 -13.57 -9.99 -8.05
N LEU A 172 -12.55 -9.14 -7.88
CA LEU A 172 -12.59 -8.03 -6.94
C LEU A 172 -13.62 -6.98 -7.34
N ILE A 173 -13.68 -6.60 -8.62
CA ILE A 173 -14.69 -5.70 -9.17
C ILE A 173 -16.10 -6.22 -8.86
N GLU A 174 -16.37 -7.51 -9.11
CA GLU A 174 -17.67 -8.13 -8.84
C GLU A 174 -18.05 -8.04 -7.36
N ARG A 175 -17.11 -8.32 -6.44
CA ARG A 175 -17.34 -8.17 -5.00
C ARG A 175 -17.64 -6.73 -4.60
N ILE A 176 -16.91 -5.76 -5.16
CA ILE A 176 -17.15 -4.33 -4.89
C ILE A 176 -18.53 -3.91 -5.42
N GLN A 177 -18.92 -4.35 -6.62
CA GLN A 177 -20.25 -4.07 -7.17
C GLN A 177 -21.37 -4.76 -6.36
N GLY A 178 -21.10 -5.93 -5.80
CA GLY A 178 -22.00 -6.66 -4.91
C GLY A 178 -22.09 -6.10 -3.48
N GLY A 179 -21.40 -5.00 -3.16
CA GLY A 179 -21.53 -4.31 -1.88
C GLY A 179 -20.64 -4.86 -0.76
N ALA A 180 -19.54 -5.56 -1.07
CA ALA A 180 -18.67 -6.18 -0.06
C ALA A 180 -17.97 -5.20 0.91
N TYR A 181 -17.86 -3.91 0.56
CA TYR A 181 -17.13 -2.89 1.34
C TYR A 181 -17.87 -1.55 1.33
N THR A 182 -17.65 -0.72 2.35
CA THR A 182 -18.10 0.67 2.44
C THR A 182 -16.96 1.60 2.00
N PHE A 183 -17.22 2.48 1.02
CA PHE A 183 -16.22 3.42 0.50
C PHE A 183 -16.42 4.82 1.05
N ALA A 184 -15.43 5.69 0.85
CA ALA A 184 -15.52 7.10 1.17
C ALA A 184 -16.79 7.73 0.56
N GLY A 185 -17.56 8.43 1.41
CA GLY A 185 -18.83 9.05 1.03
C GLY A 185 -20.07 8.15 1.15
N GLU A 186 -19.91 6.88 1.53
CA GLU A 186 -21.01 5.93 1.71
C GLU A 186 -21.29 5.56 3.18
N GLY A 187 -20.54 6.16 4.10
CA GLY A 187 -20.54 5.85 5.53
C GLY A 187 -19.12 5.85 6.08
N GLU A 188 -18.92 5.19 7.22
CA GLU A 188 -17.59 4.97 7.82
C GLU A 188 -16.94 3.72 7.18
N PRO A 189 -15.85 3.85 6.42
CA PRO A 189 -15.08 2.71 5.94
C PRO A 189 -14.42 1.97 7.12
N PHE A 190 -14.04 0.71 6.88
CA PHE A 190 -13.23 -0.01 7.86
C PHE A 190 -11.88 0.70 8.03
N VAL A 191 -11.55 1.04 9.28
CA VAL A 191 -10.24 1.57 9.67
C VAL A 191 -9.52 0.47 10.44
N GLY A 192 -8.39 0.01 9.90
CA GLY A 192 -7.61 -1.08 10.47
C GLY A 192 -6.53 -0.65 11.46
N VAL A 193 -6.60 0.55 12.06
CA VAL A 193 -5.57 1.01 13.01
C VAL A 193 -5.72 0.33 14.36
N LEU A 194 -4.61 0.18 15.06
CA LEU A 194 -4.63 -0.27 16.45
C LEU A 194 -5.24 0.85 17.32
N VAL A 195 -6.29 0.53 18.08
CA VAL A 195 -6.94 1.51 18.98
C VAL A 195 -5.97 1.91 20.09
N ASP A 196 -5.94 3.20 20.43
CA ASP A 196 -5.08 3.71 21.51
C ASP A 196 -5.30 2.93 22.81
N GLY A 197 -4.21 2.30 23.30
CA GLY A 197 -4.20 1.52 24.53
C GLY A 197 -4.36 0.00 24.36
N GLU A 198 -4.62 -0.50 23.15
CA GLU A 198 -4.60 -1.94 22.88
C GLU A 198 -3.17 -2.47 22.65
N GLU A 199 -2.89 -3.67 23.18
CA GLU A 199 -1.60 -4.34 22.97
C GLU A 199 -1.60 -5.00 21.59
N ASN A 200 -0.63 -4.64 20.74
CA ASN A 200 -0.50 -5.25 19.42
C ASN A 200 -0.08 -6.73 19.56
N PRO A 201 -0.92 -7.70 19.14
CA PRO A 201 -0.61 -9.12 19.29
C PRO A 201 0.56 -9.58 18.41
N TYR A 202 0.97 -8.76 17.44
CA TYR A 202 2.07 -9.02 16.51
C TYR A 202 3.28 -8.12 16.77
N ALA A 203 3.30 -7.36 17.88
CA ALA A 203 4.41 -6.47 18.19
C ALA A 203 5.73 -7.21 18.29
N THR A 204 6.77 -6.63 17.68
CA THR A 204 8.13 -7.11 17.91
C THR A 204 8.54 -6.80 19.35
N ARG A 205 8.85 -7.82 20.16
CA ARG A 205 9.24 -7.66 21.59
C ARG A 205 10.58 -6.95 21.80
N THR A 206 11.24 -6.48 20.74
CA THR A 206 12.54 -5.81 20.78
C THR A 206 12.35 -4.33 20.52
N PRO A 207 12.66 -3.44 21.49
CA PRO A 207 12.63 -2.00 21.28
C PRO A 207 13.55 -1.58 20.13
N HIS A 208 13.07 -0.71 19.25
CA HIS A 208 13.89 -0.09 18.20
C HIS A 208 14.37 1.30 18.67
N PRO A 209 15.60 1.74 18.35
CA PRO A 209 16.10 3.07 18.77
C PRO A 209 15.17 4.23 18.39
N GLY A 210 14.47 4.11 17.25
CA GLY A 210 13.47 5.08 16.78
C GLY A 210 12.18 5.14 17.60
N ASP A 211 11.92 4.19 18.50
CA ASP A 211 10.73 4.20 19.37
C ASP A 211 10.79 5.34 20.42
N GLN A 212 11.97 5.95 20.59
CA GLN A 212 12.20 7.09 21.49
C GLN A 212 12.22 8.45 20.76
N GLU A 213 12.08 8.47 19.44
CA GLU A 213 12.04 9.69 18.59
C GLU A 213 10.61 10.17 18.32
#